data_AF-A0A1W9LAF4-F1
#
_entry.id   AF-A0A1W9LAF4-F1
#
_cell.length_a   1.000
_cell.length_b   1.000
_cell.length_c   1.000
_cell.angle_alpha   90.00
_cell.angle_beta   90.00
_cell.angle_gamma   90.00
#
_symmetry.space_group_name_H-M   'P 1'
#
loop_
_entity.id
_entity.type
_entity.pdbx_description
1 polymer ?
#
loop_
_entity_poly.entity_id
_entity_poly.type
_entity_poly.pdbx_seq_one_letter_code
_entity_poly.pdbx_strand_id
1 'polypeptide(L)'
;MGLYSGLNASFNHPENGMSLKDMEACQRVANKRNEVILFRSTGPWAKRWIERGYPTKGFHVKGKSSDWGPQAGFVPYLGEYSKVGHDPAKAAEGTKQNDKGIASGHAAATPLVLTMEEIDMQVSRPEGHPLRRAIYRKDPAKRIAGLTNSRSAYVLYAQRSGDNRGFQFIAQFTRSKQGYPICDQNGKPIMVMTTSEVGTDKPMTGDYDLFAICPTWGQYGNTVSSDFTYKGTKLKSGQHGQSQAFYAGQGLDSVLDTRLYTGGMKQNDYFERLKAYEKRNPSPEKPYPGRKYNAELKKFESEKFQEHADMGNITPRILQCVMDLNTEMGAGGQKSVLRRVHHNAESGRHANFGALTGKQMEGGEGLPITVFQPNQMGANQRDSRPALAATGYGTIDTIVSFAEFKDYVVKLSAAGYYVPKHWAWGMEEQSLVQQRIREFTKLGR
;
A
#
# COMPACT_ATOMS: atom_id res chain seq x y z
N MET A 1 -15.73 -15.59 13.52
CA MET A 1 -15.80 -15.28 12.09
C MET A 1 -14.90 -16.25 11.36
N GLY A 2 -15.31 -16.77 10.22
CA GLY A 2 -14.52 -17.73 9.45
C GLY A 2 -13.24 -17.09 8.92
N LEU A 3 -12.14 -17.84 8.96
CA LEU A 3 -10.87 -17.48 8.36
C LEU A 3 -11.04 -17.40 6.83
N TYR A 4 -10.67 -16.28 6.21
CA TYR A 4 -10.61 -16.17 4.75
C TYR A 4 -9.33 -16.82 4.23
N SER A 5 -9.34 -18.16 4.23
CA SER A 5 -8.16 -18.95 3.91
C SER A 5 -8.10 -19.43 2.47
N GLY A 6 -6.92 -19.31 1.86
CA GLY A 6 -6.64 -19.69 0.49
C GLY A 6 -6.88 -18.55 -0.51
N LEU A 7 -6.28 -18.72 -1.70
CA LEU A 7 -6.34 -17.76 -2.81
C LEU A 7 -7.78 -17.38 -3.16
N ASN A 8 -8.66 -18.37 -3.32
CA ASN A 8 -10.05 -18.13 -3.72
C ASN A 8 -10.83 -17.36 -2.65
N ALA A 9 -10.67 -17.68 -1.37
CA ALA A 9 -11.37 -16.97 -0.30
C ALA A 9 -10.86 -15.53 -0.18
N SER A 10 -9.54 -15.34 -0.26
CA SER A 10 -8.91 -14.01 -0.20
C SER A 10 -9.25 -13.15 -1.42
N PHE A 11 -9.22 -13.72 -2.63
CA PHE A 11 -9.56 -13.01 -3.86
C PHE A 11 -11.02 -12.55 -3.88
N ASN A 12 -11.92 -13.38 -3.36
CA ASN A 12 -13.35 -13.10 -3.26
C ASN A 12 -13.74 -12.31 -2.01
N HIS A 13 -12.78 -11.94 -1.15
CA HIS A 13 -13.07 -11.06 -0.02
C HIS A 13 -13.65 -9.73 -0.56
N PRO A 14 -14.76 -9.21 0.00
CA PRO A 14 -15.47 -8.07 -0.56
C PRO A 14 -14.64 -6.78 -0.60
N GLU A 15 -13.64 -6.68 0.27
CA GLU A 15 -12.69 -5.55 0.30
C GLU A 15 -11.40 -5.83 -0.48
N ASN A 16 -11.23 -6.96 -1.18
CA ASN A 16 -10.01 -7.24 -1.94
C ASN A 16 -9.88 -6.30 -3.15
N GLY A 17 -8.77 -5.55 -3.20
CA GLY A 17 -8.42 -4.66 -4.32
C GLY A 17 -7.41 -5.23 -5.31
N MET A 18 -6.88 -6.44 -5.09
CA MET A 18 -5.86 -7.06 -5.95
C MET A 18 -6.47 -7.92 -7.06
N SER A 19 -5.88 -7.86 -8.25
CA SER A 19 -6.22 -8.80 -9.33
C SER A 19 -5.70 -10.21 -9.04
N LEU A 20 -6.35 -11.24 -9.59
CA LEU A 20 -5.93 -12.63 -9.37
C LEU A 20 -4.46 -12.87 -9.80
N LYS A 21 -4.10 -12.33 -10.98
CA LYS A 21 -2.74 -12.44 -11.54
C LYS A 21 -1.70 -11.78 -10.64
N ASP A 22 -2.03 -10.66 -10.02
CA ASP A 22 -1.13 -9.97 -9.11
C ASP A 22 -0.99 -10.71 -7.77
N MET A 23 -2.05 -11.33 -7.26
CA MET A 23 -1.98 -12.19 -6.07
C MET A 23 -1.08 -13.41 -6.31
N GLU A 24 -1.18 -14.04 -7.47
CA GLU A 24 -0.27 -15.13 -7.87
C GLU A 24 1.17 -14.65 -8.03
N ALA A 25 1.38 -13.44 -8.55
CA ALA A 25 2.70 -12.81 -8.62
C ALA A 25 3.29 -12.59 -7.22
N CYS A 26 2.51 -12.05 -6.28
CA CYS A 26 2.92 -11.92 -4.89
C CYS A 26 3.33 -13.26 -4.27
N GLN A 27 2.56 -14.32 -4.52
CA GLN A 27 2.91 -15.66 -4.05
C GLN A 27 4.24 -16.18 -4.62
N ARG A 28 4.51 -15.94 -5.92
CA ARG A 28 5.81 -16.29 -6.54
C ARG A 28 6.96 -15.54 -5.89
N VAL A 29 6.78 -14.25 -5.59
CA VAL A 29 7.82 -13.45 -4.90
C VAL A 29 8.04 -13.94 -3.48
N ALA A 30 6.97 -14.21 -2.71
CA ALA A 30 7.07 -14.79 -1.38
C ALA A 30 7.87 -16.11 -1.39
N ASN A 31 7.57 -16.99 -2.35
CA ASN A 31 8.30 -18.24 -2.56
C ASN A 31 9.78 -18.04 -2.93
N LYS A 32 10.06 -17.14 -3.89
CA LYS A 32 11.41 -16.83 -4.38
C LYS A 32 12.31 -16.30 -3.27
N ARG A 33 11.77 -15.44 -2.42
CA ARG A 33 12.53 -14.75 -1.36
C ARG A 33 12.53 -15.50 -0.03
N ASN A 34 11.61 -16.46 0.13
CA ASN A 34 11.30 -17.11 1.40
C ASN A 34 10.93 -16.08 2.49
N GLU A 35 10.11 -15.10 2.12
CA GLU A 35 9.64 -14.01 2.98
C GLU A 35 8.12 -13.99 2.99
N VAL A 36 7.50 -13.65 4.12
CA VAL A 36 6.07 -13.33 4.13
C VAL A 36 5.87 -11.90 3.69
N ILE A 37 4.92 -11.69 2.79
CA ILE A 37 4.58 -10.38 2.26
C ILE A 37 3.15 -10.05 2.64
N LEU A 38 2.94 -8.90 3.28
CA LEU A 38 1.64 -8.46 3.75
C LEU A 38 1.27 -7.17 3.01
N PHE A 39 0.02 -7.08 2.55
CA PHE A 39 -0.53 -5.89 1.91
C PHE A 39 -1.77 -5.42 2.64
N ARG A 40 -1.93 -4.11 2.76
CA ARG A 40 -3.21 -3.52 3.10
C ARG A 40 -4.13 -3.58 1.89
N SER A 41 -5.43 -3.70 2.13
CA SER A 41 -6.40 -3.54 1.06
C SER A 41 -6.31 -2.14 0.43
N THR A 42 -6.29 -2.11 -0.90
CA THR A 42 -6.38 -0.90 -1.73
C THR A 42 -7.82 -0.47 -2.01
N GLY A 43 -8.78 -1.25 -1.53
CA GLY A 43 -10.20 -1.13 -1.77
C GLY A 43 -10.64 -1.83 -3.06
N PRO A 44 -11.83 -2.43 -3.08
CA PRO A 44 -12.28 -3.29 -4.17
C PRO A 44 -12.57 -2.51 -5.48
N TRP A 45 -12.82 -1.21 -5.37
CA TRP A 45 -13.03 -0.33 -6.52
C TRP A 45 -11.78 -0.13 -7.38
N ALA A 46 -10.58 -0.37 -6.84
CA ALA A 46 -9.35 -0.24 -7.62
C ALA A 46 -9.12 -1.43 -8.57
N LYS A 47 -9.54 -2.64 -8.15
CA LYS A 47 -9.28 -3.92 -8.84
C LYS A 47 -9.67 -3.89 -10.32
N ARG A 48 -10.89 -3.42 -10.61
CA ARG A 48 -11.43 -3.35 -11.99
C ARG A 48 -10.60 -2.47 -12.93
N TRP A 49 -9.96 -1.43 -12.40
CA TRP A 49 -9.13 -0.52 -13.19
C TRP A 49 -7.72 -1.08 -13.38
N ILE A 50 -7.20 -1.74 -12.35
CA ILE A 50 -5.93 -2.47 -12.42
C ILE A 50 -6.00 -3.57 -13.49
N GLU A 51 -7.08 -4.35 -13.51
CA GLU A 51 -7.35 -5.40 -14.51
C GLU A 51 -7.43 -4.84 -15.94
N ARG A 52 -7.83 -3.57 -16.11
CA ARG A 52 -7.93 -2.86 -17.41
C ARG A 52 -6.65 -2.07 -17.77
N GLY A 53 -5.57 -2.26 -17.03
CA GLY A 53 -4.28 -1.63 -17.31
C GLY A 53 -4.26 -0.12 -17.08
N TYR A 54 -4.98 0.36 -16.06
CA TYR A 54 -4.81 1.73 -15.56
C TYR A 54 -3.59 1.80 -14.62
N PRO A 55 -2.83 2.91 -14.61
CA PRO A 55 -1.73 3.12 -13.67
C PRO A 55 -2.26 3.25 -12.23
N THR A 56 -1.43 2.89 -11.26
CA THR A 56 -1.74 3.16 -9.84
C THR A 56 -1.02 4.42 -9.38
N LYS A 57 -1.52 5.06 -8.33
CA LYS A 57 -0.95 6.31 -7.83
C LYS A 57 0.44 6.08 -7.21
N GLY A 58 1.38 6.98 -7.51
CA GLY A 58 2.71 6.97 -6.90
C GLY A 58 2.75 7.68 -5.55
N PHE A 59 3.91 7.65 -4.89
CA PHE A 59 4.10 8.23 -3.54
C PHE A 59 3.69 9.70 -3.43
N HIS A 60 3.89 10.51 -4.48
CA HIS A 60 3.59 11.95 -4.47
C HIS A 60 2.10 12.29 -4.55
N VAL A 61 1.23 11.34 -4.87
CA VAL A 61 -0.22 11.56 -4.93
C VAL A 61 -0.88 11.06 -3.65
N LYS A 62 -1.09 11.99 -2.71
CA LYS A 62 -1.70 11.69 -1.40
C LYS A 62 -3.23 11.78 -1.40
N GLY A 63 -3.85 12.22 -2.50
CA GLY A 63 -5.30 12.23 -2.68
C GLY A 63 -5.95 10.87 -2.41
N LYS A 64 -7.18 10.91 -1.89
CA LYS A 64 -7.97 9.70 -1.64
C LYS A 64 -8.76 9.33 -2.90
N SER A 65 -8.82 8.04 -3.21
CA SER A 65 -9.69 7.54 -4.27
C SER A 65 -11.17 7.67 -3.92
N SER A 66 -12.02 7.65 -4.95
CA SER A 66 -13.47 7.51 -4.78
C SER A 66 -13.89 6.04 -4.67
N ASP A 67 -15.00 5.80 -4.00
CA ASP A 67 -15.68 4.51 -3.86
C ASP A 67 -17.18 4.62 -4.23
N TRP A 68 -17.55 5.70 -4.93
CA TRP A 68 -18.89 6.02 -5.41
C TRP A 68 -18.85 6.85 -6.70
N GLY A 69 -19.96 6.90 -7.43
CA GLY A 69 -20.10 7.71 -8.64
C GLY A 69 -19.35 7.15 -9.85
N PRO A 70 -19.49 7.79 -11.03
CA PRO A 70 -18.74 7.41 -12.22
C PRO A 70 -17.21 7.37 -11.99
N GLN A 71 -16.70 8.20 -11.09
CA GLN A 71 -15.29 8.28 -10.71
C GLN A 71 -14.82 7.19 -9.72
N ALA A 72 -15.69 6.26 -9.28
CA ALA A 72 -15.33 5.23 -8.30
C ALA A 72 -14.12 4.40 -8.76
N GLY A 73 -13.13 4.25 -7.88
CA GLY A 73 -11.84 3.60 -8.11
C GLY A 73 -10.73 4.54 -8.57
N PHE A 74 -11.05 5.70 -9.15
CA PHE A 74 -10.04 6.71 -9.49
C PHE A 74 -9.76 7.68 -8.34
N VAL A 75 -8.68 8.44 -8.47
CA VAL A 75 -8.38 9.59 -7.61
C VAL A 75 -9.00 10.84 -8.24
N PRO A 76 -10.13 11.38 -7.73
CA PRO A 76 -10.67 12.65 -8.22
C PRO A 76 -9.74 13.81 -7.83
N TYR A 77 -9.71 14.84 -8.66
CA TYR A 77 -8.96 16.07 -8.38
C TYR A 77 -9.55 16.82 -7.17
N LEU A 78 -10.86 17.03 -7.15
CA LEU A 78 -11.53 17.63 -5.99
C LEU A 78 -11.85 16.54 -4.97
N GLY A 79 -11.38 16.72 -3.74
CA GLY A 79 -11.56 15.76 -2.65
C GLY A 79 -13.03 15.52 -2.28
N GLU A 80 -13.95 16.43 -2.63
CA GLU A 80 -15.40 16.28 -2.42
C GLU A 80 -16.01 15.08 -3.17
N TYR A 81 -15.35 14.64 -4.25
CA TYR A 81 -15.74 13.47 -5.05
C TYR A 81 -15.07 12.17 -4.60
N SER A 82 -14.24 12.20 -3.56
CA SER A 82 -13.54 11.02 -3.00
C SER A 82 -14.39 10.30 -1.94
N LYS A 83 -13.87 9.19 -1.39
CA LYS A 83 -14.51 8.45 -0.28
C LYS A 83 -14.66 9.26 1.01
N VAL A 84 -13.83 10.29 1.20
CA VAL A 84 -13.89 11.20 2.35
C VAL A 84 -14.66 12.49 2.06
N GLY A 85 -15.31 12.59 0.89
CA GLY A 85 -15.95 13.82 0.42
C GLY A 85 -17.11 14.33 1.26
N HIS A 86 -17.68 13.49 2.14
CA HIS A 86 -18.71 13.89 3.10
C HIS A 86 -18.16 14.78 4.23
N ASP A 87 -16.86 14.71 4.51
CA ASP A 87 -16.16 15.54 5.50
C ASP A 87 -15.49 16.72 4.76
N PRO A 88 -16.01 17.95 4.91
CA PRO A 88 -15.49 19.11 4.16
C PRO A 88 -14.01 19.41 4.44
N ALA A 89 -13.54 19.18 5.67
CA ALA A 89 -12.16 19.46 6.05
C ALA A 89 -11.21 18.44 5.40
N LYS A 90 -11.56 17.15 5.46
CA LYS A 90 -10.78 16.10 4.77
C LYS A 90 -10.83 16.23 3.26
N ALA A 91 -11.97 16.64 2.71
CA ALA A 91 -12.12 16.90 1.28
C ALA A 91 -11.23 18.06 0.82
N ALA A 92 -11.22 19.18 1.55
CA ALA A 92 -10.38 20.33 1.25
C ALA A 92 -8.88 19.99 1.36
N GLU A 93 -8.48 19.26 2.39
CA GLU A 93 -7.10 18.79 2.53
C GLU A 93 -6.73 17.83 1.39
N GLY A 94 -7.64 16.94 0.98
CA GLY A 94 -7.45 16.07 -0.17
C GLY A 94 -7.18 16.84 -1.47
N THR A 95 -7.96 17.89 -1.75
CA THR A 95 -7.74 18.78 -2.91
C THR A 95 -6.38 19.46 -2.82
N LYS A 96 -6.02 20.02 -1.65
CA LYS A 96 -4.72 20.68 -1.44
C LYS A 96 -3.55 19.73 -1.67
N GLN A 97 -3.67 18.46 -1.28
CA GLN A 97 -2.65 17.45 -1.53
C GLN A 97 -2.54 17.10 -3.03
N ASN A 98 -3.65 17.09 -3.76
CA ASN A 98 -3.63 16.94 -5.21
C ASN A 98 -2.96 18.14 -5.90
N ASP A 99 -3.26 19.37 -5.46
CA ASP A 99 -2.61 20.58 -5.97
C ASP A 99 -1.09 20.53 -5.77
N LYS A 100 -0.62 20.06 -4.60
CA LYS A 100 0.82 19.86 -4.35
C LYS A 100 1.45 18.88 -5.33
N GLY A 101 0.81 17.73 -5.57
CA GLY A 101 1.31 16.72 -6.51
C GLY A 101 1.39 17.22 -7.96
N ILE A 102 0.46 18.11 -8.35
CA ILE A 102 0.48 18.77 -9.66
C ILE A 102 1.58 19.83 -9.70
N ALA A 103 1.67 20.69 -8.69
CA ALA A 103 2.66 21.76 -8.62
C ALA A 103 4.10 21.22 -8.58
N SER A 104 4.32 20.04 -8.00
CA SER A 104 5.62 19.35 -7.99
C SER A 104 5.91 18.58 -9.29
N GLY A 105 5.01 18.60 -10.28
CA GLY A 105 5.21 17.95 -11.59
C GLY A 105 5.05 16.43 -11.59
N HIS A 106 4.64 15.82 -10.47
CA HIS A 106 4.48 14.36 -10.35
C HIS A 106 3.12 13.85 -10.83
N ALA A 107 2.12 14.73 -10.91
CA ALA A 107 0.79 14.42 -11.39
C ALA A 107 0.24 15.52 -12.30
N ALA A 108 -0.84 15.19 -13.00
CA ALA A 108 -1.70 16.14 -13.69
C ALA A 108 -3.17 15.81 -13.40
N ALA A 109 -4.09 16.63 -13.90
CA ALA A 109 -5.52 16.37 -13.85
C ALA A 109 -6.11 16.40 -15.26
N THR A 110 -7.04 15.50 -15.55
CA THR A 110 -7.73 15.42 -16.84
C THR A 110 -9.24 15.23 -16.62
N PRO A 111 -10.10 15.69 -17.54
CA PRO A 111 -11.52 15.35 -17.50
C PRO A 111 -11.71 13.83 -17.56
N LEU A 112 -12.55 13.30 -16.68
CA LEU A 112 -12.92 11.90 -16.69
C LEU A 112 -13.72 11.61 -17.95
N VAL A 113 -13.22 10.67 -18.75
CA VAL A 113 -13.91 10.13 -19.92
C VAL A 113 -14.01 8.64 -19.73
N LEU A 114 -15.22 8.09 -19.80
CA LEU A 114 -15.49 6.66 -19.70
C LEU A 114 -16.00 6.11 -21.03
N THR A 115 -15.71 4.86 -21.35
CA THR A 115 -16.43 4.14 -22.41
C THR A 115 -17.82 3.72 -21.92
N MET A 116 -18.71 3.30 -22.83
CA MET A 116 -19.99 2.73 -22.40
C MET A 116 -19.81 1.47 -21.56
N GLU A 117 -18.84 0.61 -21.93
CA GLU A 117 -18.50 -0.58 -21.16
C GLU A 117 -18.08 -0.24 -19.72
N GLU A 118 -17.31 0.83 -19.55
CA GLU A 118 -16.88 1.28 -18.22
C GLU A 118 -18.03 1.88 -17.40
N ILE A 119 -18.94 2.62 -18.05
CA ILE A 119 -20.18 3.09 -17.40
C ILE A 119 -21.03 1.88 -16.99
N ASP A 120 -21.22 0.91 -17.88
CA ASP A 120 -22.03 -0.28 -17.62
C ASP A 120 -21.43 -1.11 -16.49
N MET A 121 -20.11 -1.24 -16.42
CA MET A 121 -19.40 -1.85 -15.28
C MET A 121 -19.69 -1.12 -13.96
N GLN A 122 -19.68 0.22 -13.94
CA GLN A 122 -20.04 0.99 -12.74
C GLN A 122 -21.51 0.84 -12.32
N VAL A 123 -22.40 0.51 -13.28
CA VAL A 123 -23.85 0.29 -13.08
C VAL A 123 -24.19 -1.16 -12.71
N SER A 124 -23.39 -2.14 -13.12
CA SER A 124 -23.75 -3.57 -13.03
C SER A 124 -22.94 -4.36 -12.01
N ARG A 125 -21.69 -3.98 -11.75
CA ARG A 125 -20.77 -4.75 -10.88
C ARG A 125 -20.67 -4.10 -9.50
N PRO A 126 -21.38 -4.63 -8.48
CA PRO A 126 -21.25 -4.14 -7.11
C PRO A 126 -19.90 -4.53 -6.50
N GLU A 127 -19.42 -3.74 -5.53
CA GLU A 127 -18.17 -3.99 -4.78
C GLU A 127 -18.34 -3.55 -3.33
N GLY A 128 -17.40 -3.99 -2.47
CA GLY A 128 -17.32 -3.58 -1.08
C GLY A 128 -18.29 -4.30 -0.16
N HIS A 129 -18.23 -3.95 1.11
CA HIS A 129 -19.13 -4.45 2.15
C HIS A 129 -19.77 -3.30 2.95
N PRO A 130 -21.10 -3.13 2.90
CA PRO A 130 -22.06 -3.89 2.11
C PRO A 130 -21.86 -3.68 0.60
N LEU A 131 -22.23 -4.69 -0.18
CA LEU A 131 -22.16 -4.63 -1.64
C LEU A 131 -22.98 -3.46 -2.16
N ARG A 132 -22.33 -2.59 -2.95
CA ARG A 132 -23.00 -1.45 -3.59
C ARG A 132 -22.48 -1.20 -4.99
N ARG A 133 -23.31 -0.56 -5.80
CA ARG A 133 -22.95 -0.08 -7.13
C ARG A 133 -22.42 1.34 -7.04
N ALA A 134 -21.45 1.67 -7.90
CA ALA A 134 -20.93 3.03 -7.99
C ALA A 134 -21.99 3.98 -8.56
N ILE A 135 -22.77 3.49 -9.53
CA ILE A 135 -23.92 4.17 -10.13
C ILE A 135 -25.14 3.29 -9.91
N TYR A 136 -26.12 3.76 -9.13
CA TYR A 136 -27.31 2.95 -8.81
C TYR A 136 -28.41 3.06 -9.87
N ARG A 137 -28.36 4.08 -10.73
CA ARG A 137 -29.32 4.30 -11.83
C ARG A 137 -28.66 5.03 -12.99
N LYS A 138 -28.99 4.61 -14.21
CA LYS A 138 -28.57 5.23 -15.48
C LYS A 138 -29.82 5.43 -16.34
N ASP A 139 -30.15 6.68 -16.63
CA ASP A 139 -31.30 7.03 -17.47
C ASP A 139 -30.82 7.73 -18.75
N PRO A 140 -31.47 7.50 -19.91
CA PRO A 140 -31.28 8.34 -21.08
C PRO A 140 -31.62 9.80 -20.74
N ALA A 141 -30.79 10.76 -21.16
CA ALA A 141 -31.03 12.19 -20.98
C ALA A 141 -32.11 12.72 -21.96
N LYS A 142 -33.27 12.07 -22.01
CA LYS A 142 -34.43 12.54 -22.79
C LYS A 142 -34.99 13.76 -22.04
N ARG A 143 -34.73 14.97 -22.55
CA ARG A 143 -35.22 16.29 -22.04
C ARG A 143 -34.38 16.98 -20.95
N ILE A 144 -33.05 16.92 -21.00
CA ILE A 144 -32.26 17.97 -20.31
C ILE A 144 -32.31 19.23 -21.19
N ALA A 145 -32.92 20.30 -20.68
CA ALA A 145 -32.94 21.60 -21.37
C ALA A 145 -31.50 22.08 -21.62
N GLY A 146 -31.16 22.38 -22.88
CA GLY A 146 -29.82 22.84 -23.28
C GLY A 146 -28.93 21.80 -23.97
N LEU A 147 -29.30 20.50 -24.00
CA LEU A 147 -28.56 19.49 -24.77
C LEU A 147 -29.22 19.26 -26.14
N THR A 148 -28.66 19.90 -27.17
CA THR A 148 -29.19 19.92 -28.55
C THR A 148 -29.09 18.57 -29.29
N ASN A 149 -28.53 17.52 -28.68
CA ASN A 149 -28.42 16.18 -29.28
C ASN A 149 -28.52 15.04 -28.23
N SER A 150 -29.68 14.94 -27.59
CA SER A 150 -29.97 14.04 -26.44
C SER A 150 -29.92 12.52 -26.72
N ARG A 151 -29.69 12.07 -27.96
CA ARG A 151 -29.67 10.64 -28.32
C ARG A 151 -28.44 9.88 -27.81
N SER A 152 -27.41 10.58 -27.34
CA SER A 152 -26.16 9.97 -26.85
C SER A 152 -25.72 10.55 -25.51
N ALA A 153 -26.68 10.95 -24.67
CA ALA A 153 -26.43 11.46 -23.33
C ALA A 153 -27.21 10.65 -22.28
N TYR A 154 -26.60 10.50 -21.10
CA TYR A 154 -27.16 9.77 -19.96
C TYR A 154 -27.05 10.61 -18.69
N VAL A 155 -28.05 10.48 -17.82
CA VAL A 155 -27.98 10.91 -16.43
C VAL A 155 -27.59 9.71 -15.58
N LEU A 156 -26.50 9.85 -14.84
CA LEU A 156 -25.97 8.84 -13.94
C LEU A 156 -26.26 9.28 -12.51
N TYR A 157 -26.89 8.41 -11.72
CA TYR A 157 -27.22 8.70 -10.33
C TYR A 157 -26.33 7.88 -9.40
N ALA A 158 -25.73 8.55 -8.42
CA ALA A 158 -24.86 7.92 -7.44
C ALA A 158 -25.13 8.44 -6.03
N GLN A 159 -24.75 7.65 -5.02
CA GLN A 159 -24.83 8.02 -3.61
C GLN A 159 -23.42 8.13 -3.05
N ARG A 160 -23.12 9.25 -2.42
CA ARG A 160 -21.82 9.46 -1.79
C ARG A 160 -21.68 8.61 -0.53
N SER A 161 -20.51 8.01 -0.39
CA SER A 161 -20.14 7.25 0.79
C SER A 161 -20.02 8.15 2.03
N GLY A 162 -20.56 7.68 3.16
CA GLY A 162 -20.47 8.34 4.46
C GLY A 162 -21.70 9.16 4.85
N ASP A 163 -22.40 9.77 3.88
CA ASP A 163 -23.63 10.55 4.14
C ASP A 163 -24.84 10.12 3.28
N ASN A 164 -24.65 9.17 2.35
CA ASN A 164 -25.66 8.67 1.42
C ASN A 164 -26.32 9.76 0.56
N ARG A 165 -25.68 10.93 0.42
CA ARG A 165 -26.23 12.03 -0.37
C ARG A 165 -26.27 11.65 -1.85
N GLY A 166 -27.41 11.88 -2.49
CA GLY A 166 -27.60 11.63 -3.92
C GLY A 166 -26.96 12.71 -4.80
N PHE A 167 -26.34 12.28 -5.88
CA PHE A 167 -25.73 13.13 -6.90
C PHE A 167 -26.16 12.70 -8.31
N GLN A 168 -26.23 13.67 -9.21
CA GLN A 168 -26.46 13.47 -10.63
C GLN A 168 -25.22 13.85 -11.42
N PHE A 169 -24.87 13.03 -12.40
CA PHE A 169 -23.80 13.28 -13.34
C PHE A 169 -24.33 13.15 -14.76
N ILE A 170 -23.77 13.93 -15.68
CA ILE A 170 -24.12 13.92 -17.09
C ILE A 170 -22.98 13.26 -17.86
N ALA A 171 -23.31 12.24 -18.63
CA ALA A 171 -22.39 11.54 -19.52
C ALA A 171 -22.85 11.73 -20.96
N GLN A 172 -22.12 12.52 -21.75
CA GLN A 172 -22.48 12.80 -23.15
C GLN A 172 -21.40 12.27 -24.08
N PHE A 173 -21.77 11.44 -25.06
CA PHE A 173 -20.81 10.90 -26.02
C PHE A 173 -20.18 12.02 -26.84
N THR A 174 -18.86 11.96 -27.00
CA THR A 174 -18.12 12.84 -27.89
C THR A 174 -17.20 12.01 -28.80
N ARG A 175 -17.27 12.28 -30.11
CA ARG A 175 -16.40 11.60 -31.09
C ARG A 175 -14.92 11.94 -30.87
N SER A 176 -14.62 13.18 -30.48
CA SER A 176 -13.25 13.66 -30.26
C SER A 176 -12.53 12.95 -29.12
N LYS A 177 -13.25 12.51 -28.08
CA LYS A 177 -12.69 11.73 -26.96
C LYS A 177 -12.94 10.23 -27.06
N GLN A 178 -13.63 9.79 -28.11
CA GLN A 178 -14.07 8.39 -28.30
C GLN A 178 -14.73 7.80 -27.05
N GLY A 179 -15.55 8.59 -26.35
CA GLY A 179 -16.12 8.20 -25.06
C GLY A 179 -17.08 9.23 -24.50
N TYR A 180 -17.42 9.07 -23.23
CA TYR A 180 -18.37 9.88 -22.48
C TYR A 180 -17.62 10.70 -21.43
N PRO A 181 -17.25 11.96 -21.73
CA PRO A 181 -16.91 12.93 -20.71
C PRO A 181 -18.00 13.00 -19.64
N ILE A 182 -17.56 13.00 -18.38
CA ILE A 182 -18.44 13.05 -17.21
C ILE A 182 -18.43 14.46 -16.65
N CYS A 183 -19.63 15.05 -16.49
CA CYS A 183 -19.84 16.32 -15.83
C CYS A 183 -20.73 16.16 -14.59
N ASP A 184 -20.64 17.09 -13.64
CA ASP A 184 -21.62 17.24 -12.57
C ASP A 184 -22.96 17.79 -13.12
N GLN A 185 -23.95 17.92 -12.24
CA GLN A 185 -25.28 18.45 -12.57
C GLN A 185 -25.27 19.90 -13.10
N ASN A 186 -24.19 20.66 -12.86
CA ASN A 186 -24.02 22.02 -13.34
C ASN A 186 -23.23 22.08 -14.66
N GLY A 187 -22.89 20.93 -15.25
CA GLY A 187 -22.11 20.84 -16.48
C GLY A 187 -20.59 20.99 -16.28
N LYS A 188 -20.10 21.06 -15.03
CA LYS A 188 -18.66 21.14 -14.76
C LYS A 188 -18.02 19.77 -14.93
N PRO A 189 -16.91 19.64 -15.68
CA PRO A 189 -16.22 18.36 -15.83
C PRO A 189 -15.76 17.78 -14.50
N ILE A 190 -15.99 16.48 -14.32
CA ILE A 190 -15.38 15.71 -13.23
C ILE A 190 -13.93 15.45 -13.60
N MET A 191 -13.02 16.03 -12.84
CA MET A 191 -11.57 15.92 -13.06
C MET A 191 -10.98 14.78 -12.22
N VAL A 192 -10.08 13.99 -12.81
CA VAL A 192 -9.36 12.91 -12.15
C VAL A 192 -7.85 13.06 -12.34
N MET A 193 -7.10 12.58 -11.36
CA MET A 193 -5.64 12.66 -11.35
C MET A 193 -5.04 11.66 -12.34
N THR A 194 -3.98 12.06 -13.03
CA THR A 194 -3.16 11.23 -13.93
C THR A 194 -1.70 11.30 -13.50
N THR A 195 -0.94 10.25 -13.83
CA THR A 195 0.51 10.26 -13.57
C THR A 195 1.23 11.11 -14.61
N SER A 196 2.25 11.84 -14.15
CA SER A 196 3.19 12.54 -15.04
C SER A 196 4.29 11.61 -15.56
N GLU A 197 4.30 10.32 -15.20
CA GLU A 197 5.24 9.34 -15.74
C GLU A 197 5.02 9.09 -17.24
N VAL A 198 6.11 8.87 -17.97
CA VAL A 198 6.06 8.51 -19.40
C VAL A 198 5.42 7.13 -19.57
N GLY A 199 4.50 7.02 -20.52
CA GLY A 199 3.93 5.73 -20.95
C GLY A 199 2.40 5.65 -20.87
N THR A 200 1.71 6.58 -20.20
CA THR A 200 0.24 6.64 -20.19
C THR A 200 -0.29 8.00 -19.79
N ASP A 201 -1.47 8.36 -20.30
CA ASP A 201 -2.29 9.50 -19.85
C ASP A 201 -3.55 9.05 -19.12
N LYS A 202 -3.67 7.74 -18.85
CA LYS A 202 -4.83 7.21 -18.14
C LYS A 202 -4.91 7.74 -16.71
N PRO A 203 -6.13 7.96 -16.17
CA PRO A 203 -6.36 8.22 -14.76
C PRO A 203 -5.70 7.19 -13.85
N MET A 204 -5.27 7.61 -12.67
CA MET A 204 -4.69 6.70 -11.68
C MET A 204 -5.74 6.10 -10.73
N THR A 205 -5.51 4.86 -10.35
CA THR A 205 -6.27 4.12 -9.32
C THR A 205 -5.44 3.89 -8.06
N GLY A 206 -6.00 3.24 -7.04
CA GLY A 206 -5.27 2.85 -5.82
C GLY A 206 -4.11 1.90 -6.10
N ASP A 207 -3.00 2.08 -5.38
CA ASP A 207 -1.78 1.28 -5.39
C ASP A 207 -1.73 0.27 -4.25
N TYR A 208 -0.98 -0.83 -4.44
CA TYR A 208 -0.80 -1.88 -3.44
C TYR A 208 0.13 -1.40 -2.31
N ASP A 209 -0.50 -0.92 -1.24
CA ASP A 209 0.14 -0.53 0.02
C ASP A 209 0.76 -1.76 0.72
N LEU A 210 2.08 -1.88 0.69
CA LEU A 210 2.80 -2.87 1.50
C LEU A 210 2.55 -2.59 2.98
N PHE A 211 2.14 -3.63 3.72
CA PHE A 211 2.00 -3.56 5.17
C PHE A 211 3.30 -3.94 5.87
N ALA A 212 3.86 -5.11 5.55
CA ALA A 212 5.11 -5.58 6.13
C ALA A 212 5.76 -6.64 5.22
N ILE A 213 7.08 -6.78 5.36
CA ILE A 213 7.86 -7.90 4.78
C ILE A 213 8.55 -8.59 5.95
N CYS A 214 8.26 -9.88 6.13
CA CYS A 214 8.75 -10.67 7.27
C CYS A 214 9.73 -11.73 6.75
N PRO A 215 11.05 -11.54 6.92
CA PRO A 215 12.03 -12.56 6.58
C PRO A 215 12.03 -13.70 7.60
N THR A 216 12.67 -14.82 7.27
CA THR A 216 13.01 -15.82 8.31
C THR A 216 13.98 -15.23 9.33
N TRP A 217 14.00 -15.76 10.56
CA TRP A 217 15.01 -15.35 11.56
C TRP A 217 16.45 -15.53 11.08
N GLY A 218 16.72 -16.57 10.26
CA GLY A 218 18.05 -16.80 9.69
C GLY A 218 18.41 -15.85 8.54
N GLN A 219 17.44 -15.13 7.97
CA GLN A 219 17.68 -14.10 6.95
C GLN A 219 17.70 -12.69 7.54
N TYR A 220 17.15 -12.49 8.74
CA TYR A 220 17.13 -11.19 9.41
C TYR A 220 18.54 -10.76 9.79
N GLY A 221 18.88 -9.51 9.48
CA GLY A 221 20.22 -8.95 9.68
C GLY A 221 21.22 -9.27 8.56
N ASN A 222 20.84 -10.07 7.56
CA ASN A 222 21.71 -10.36 6.42
C ASN A 222 22.08 -9.09 5.65
N THR A 223 23.14 -9.18 4.85
CA THR A 223 23.60 -8.10 3.99
C THR A 223 23.18 -8.31 2.54
N VAL A 224 23.13 -7.22 1.78
CA VAL A 224 23.00 -7.21 0.33
C VAL A 224 24.14 -8.02 -0.28
N SER A 225 23.80 -9.00 -1.11
CA SER A 225 24.78 -9.92 -1.72
C SER A 225 25.54 -9.30 -2.90
N SER A 226 24.93 -8.33 -3.59
CA SER A 226 25.47 -7.67 -4.78
C SER A 226 24.85 -6.30 -4.95
N ASP A 227 25.61 -5.36 -5.52
CA ASP A 227 25.13 -4.02 -5.83
C ASP A 227 23.84 -4.06 -6.66
N PHE A 228 22.89 -3.19 -6.34
CA PHE A 228 21.69 -3.00 -7.15
C PHE A 228 21.18 -1.57 -7.08
N THR A 229 20.55 -1.15 -8.17
CA THR A 229 20.03 0.21 -8.32
C THR A 229 18.61 0.19 -8.82
N TYR A 230 17.74 0.90 -8.10
CA TYR A 230 16.45 1.34 -8.59
C TYR A 230 16.62 2.66 -9.34
N LYS A 231 16.27 2.65 -10.62
CA LYS A 231 16.26 3.86 -11.44
C LYS A 231 14.95 4.62 -11.19
N GLY A 232 15.10 5.90 -10.86
CA GLY A 232 13.96 6.79 -10.67
C GLY A 232 13.09 6.90 -11.91
N THR A 233 11.84 7.30 -11.70
CA THR A 233 10.79 7.26 -12.71
C THR A 233 10.98 8.38 -13.72
N LYS A 234 10.77 8.11 -15.01
CA LYS A 234 10.89 9.15 -16.04
C LYS A 234 9.58 9.92 -16.15
N LEU A 235 9.63 11.22 -15.95
CA LEU A 235 8.49 12.12 -16.08
C LEU A 235 8.39 12.67 -17.51
N LYS A 236 7.17 13.05 -17.93
CA LYS A 236 6.88 13.66 -19.23
C LYS A 236 7.59 14.99 -19.44
N SER A 237 7.95 15.69 -18.36
CA SER A 237 8.77 16.91 -18.38
C SER A 237 10.22 16.66 -18.77
N GLY A 238 10.66 15.40 -18.88
CA GLY A 238 12.07 15.02 -19.05
C GLY A 238 12.85 14.92 -17.73
N GLN A 239 12.25 15.34 -16.61
CA GLN A 239 12.81 15.12 -15.28
C GLN A 239 12.76 13.63 -14.90
N HIS A 240 13.63 13.24 -13.97
CA HIS A 240 13.70 11.90 -13.42
C HIS A 240 13.43 11.95 -11.91
N GLY A 241 12.67 10.98 -11.42
CA GLY A 241 12.58 10.69 -9.99
C GLY A 241 13.95 10.36 -9.42
N GLN A 242 14.05 10.43 -8.10
CA GLN A 242 15.24 10.08 -7.35
C GLN A 242 15.53 8.59 -7.50
N SER A 243 16.75 8.26 -7.91
CA SER A 243 17.25 6.89 -7.96
C SER A 243 17.81 6.48 -6.60
N GLN A 244 17.75 5.19 -6.30
CA GLN A 244 18.29 4.63 -5.06
C GLN A 244 19.20 3.45 -5.40
N ALA A 245 20.41 3.45 -4.86
CA ALA A 245 21.35 2.34 -4.97
C ALA A 245 21.67 1.78 -3.59
N PHE A 246 21.94 0.48 -3.54
CA PHE A 246 22.49 -0.20 -2.39
C PHE A 246 23.63 -1.10 -2.85
N TYR A 247 24.63 -1.24 -2.00
CA TYR A 247 25.90 -1.90 -2.31
C TYR A 247 26.05 -3.19 -1.52
N ALA A 248 26.83 -4.12 -2.07
CA ALA A 248 27.18 -5.37 -1.40
C ALA A 248 27.72 -5.10 0.01
N GLY A 249 27.28 -5.90 0.98
CA GLY A 249 27.65 -5.76 2.39
C GLY A 249 26.78 -4.79 3.21
N GLN A 250 25.88 -4.00 2.60
CA GLN A 250 24.93 -3.19 3.37
C GLN A 250 23.85 -4.07 4.03
N GLY A 251 23.45 -3.77 5.26
CA GLY A 251 22.42 -4.55 5.96
C GLY A 251 21.05 -4.45 5.29
N LEU A 252 20.42 -5.58 4.98
CA LEU A 252 19.10 -5.67 4.34
C LEU A 252 17.98 -5.05 5.18
N ASP A 253 18.15 -5.12 6.50
CA ASP A 253 17.17 -4.70 7.51
C ASP A 253 17.56 -3.40 8.21
N SER A 254 18.60 -2.72 7.70
CA SER A 254 18.89 -1.34 8.07
C SER A 254 17.60 -0.55 7.89
N VAL A 255 17.01 -0.04 8.99
CA VAL A 255 15.71 0.71 9.03
C VAL A 255 14.44 -0.12 9.32
N LEU A 256 14.50 -1.46 9.49
CA LEU A 256 13.34 -2.23 10.02
C LEU A 256 13.17 -2.10 11.55
N ASP A 257 14.17 -1.56 12.25
CA ASP A 257 14.01 -1.04 13.60
C ASP A 257 13.78 0.48 13.52
N THR A 258 12.55 0.88 13.82
CA THR A 258 12.11 2.27 13.89
C THR A 258 12.97 3.18 14.79
N ARG A 259 13.77 2.62 15.71
CA ARG A 259 14.72 3.36 16.57
C ARG A 259 16.03 3.69 15.85
N LEU A 260 16.30 3.05 14.72
CA LEU A 260 17.53 3.15 13.93
C LEU A 260 17.32 3.99 12.66
N TYR A 261 16.35 4.90 12.72
CA TYR A 261 15.87 5.66 11.59
C TYR A 261 16.82 6.79 11.23
N THR A 262 17.35 6.72 10.02
CA THR A 262 17.42 7.80 9.03
C THR A 262 18.25 7.26 7.87
N GLY A 263 17.80 7.50 6.64
CA GLY A 263 18.66 7.44 5.45
C GLY A 263 19.68 8.58 5.47
N GLY A 264 20.37 8.79 6.60
CA GLY A 264 21.40 9.79 6.75
C GLY A 264 22.54 9.44 5.79
N MET A 265 22.86 10.37 4.89
CA MET A 265 23.87 10.23 3.83
C MET A 265 25.33 10.11 4.34
N LYS A 266 25.57 9.60 5.55
CA LYS A 266 26.93 9.45 6.10
C LYS A 266 27.34 7.98 6.14
N GLN A 267 28.38 7.65 5.37
CA GLN A 267 29.18 6.41 5.50
C GLN A 267 29.60 6.07 6.95
N ASN A 268 29.61 7.07 7.84
CA ASN A 268 29.96 6.90 9.26
C ASN A 268 28.83 6.34 10.13
N ASP A 269 27.60 6.27 9.63
CA ASP A 269 26.45 5.90 10.44
C ASP A 269 26.47 4.41 10.85
N TYR A 270 26.87 3.51 9.96
CA TYR A 270 27.09 2.10 10.31
C TYR A 270 28.20 1.91 11.36
N PHE A 271 29.32 2.63 11.26
CA PHE A 271 30.45 2.50 12.19
C PHE A 271 30.19 3.19 13.55
N GLU A 272 29.46 4.30 13.58
CA GLU A 272 28.98 4.93 14.81
C GLU A 272 27.91 4.03 15.49
N ARG A 273 27.04 3.37 14.71
CA ARG A 273 26.04 2.38 15.19
C ARG A 273 26.69 1.13 15.75
N LEU A 274 27.73 0.61 15.10
CA LEU A 274 28.51 -0.54 15.58
C LEU A 274 29.24 -0.19 16.89
N LYS A 275 29.91 0.97 16.94
CA LYS A 275 30.56 1.47 18.17
C LYS A 275 29.57 1.70 19.31
N ALA A 276 28.38 2.23 19.02
CA ALA A 276 27.35 2.43 20.04
C ALA A 276 26.76 1.11 20.55
N TYR A 277 26.64 0.09 19.69
CA TYR A 277 26.22 -1.25 20.05
C TYR A 277 27.29 -1.99 20.87
N GLU A 278 28.55 -1.95 20.43
CA GLU A 278 29.72 -2.51 21.15
C GLU A 278 29.89 -1.85 22.53
N LYS A 279 29.62 -0.54 22.64
CA LYS A 279 29.66 0.20 23.90
C LYS A 279 28.48 -0.09 24.83
N ARG A 280 27.33 -0.55 24.28
CA ARG A 280 26.12 -0.92 25.05
C ARG A 280 26.08 -2.39 25.45
N ASN A 281 26.86 -3.25 24.81
CA ASN A 281 26.97 -4.68 25.12
C ASN A 281 28.43 -5.15 25.28
N PRO A 282 29.19 -4.66 26.29
CA PRO A 282 30.48 -5.25 26.61
C PRO A 282 30.26 -6.54 27.42
N SER A 283 30.12 -7.68 26.74
CA SER A 283 30.04 -9.04 27.31
C SER A 283 28.73 -9.40 28.08
N PRO A 284 28.30 -10.68 28.09
CA PRO A 284 26.94 -11.07 28.45
C PRO A 284 26.84 -11.50 29.92
N GLU A 285 26.82 -10.57 30.87
CA GLU A 285 26.39 -10.92 32.23
C GLU A 285 25.54 -9.82 32.90
N LYS A 286 24.34 -10.25 33.31
CA LYS A 286 23.33 -9.64 34.22
C LYS A 286 22.22 -8.78 33.57
N PRO A 287 20.95 -9.22 33.67
CA PRO A 287 19.79 -8.46 33.22
C PRO A 287 19.26 -7.60 34.37
N TYR A 288 19.10 -6.29 34.20
CA TYR A 288 18.34 -5.49 35.19
C TYR A 288 17.87 -4.12 34.65
N PRO A 289 16.94 -3.43 35.36
CA PRO A 289 15.60 -3.15 34.88
C PRO A 289 15.34 -1.65 34.66
N GLY A 290 14.14 -1.34 34.17
CA GLY A 290 13.54 -0.02 33.92
C GLY A 290 14.25 1.25 34.38
N ARG A 291 14.68 2.07 33.39
CA ARG A 291 14.90 3.55 33.34
C ARG A 291 15.98 3.79 32.26
N LYS A 292 15.90 4.70 31.27
CA LYS A 292 15.11 5.88 30.92
C LYS A 292 14.91 5.89 29.40
N TYR A 293 13.74 5.48 28.91
CA TYR A 293 13.47 5.45 27.46
C TYR A 293 13.21 6.86 26.86
N ASN A 294 12.84 7.84 27.70
CA ASN A 294 12.34 9.15 27.24
C ASN A 294 13.41 10.22 26.92
N ALA A 295 14.66 10.04 27.34
CA ALA A 295 15.68 11.09 27.16
C ALA A 295 16.41 11.01 25.80
N GLU A 296 16.60 9.80 25.25
CA GLU A 296 17.15 9.63 23.90
C GLU A 296 16.14 10.05 22.83
N LEU A 297 14.85 9.72 23.00
CA LEU A 297 13.76 10.16 22.11
C LEU A 297 13.74 11.68 21.87
N LYS A 298 13.89 12.49 22.93
CA LYS A 298 13.92 13.96 22.82
C LYS A 298 15.12 14.51 22.05
N LYS A 299 16.24 13.78 22.01
CA LYS A 299 17.42 14.18 21.24
C LYS A 299 17.24 13.84 19.75
N PHE A 300 16.63 12.68 19.46
CA PHE A 300 16.24 12.27 18.10
C PHE A 300 15.13 13.14 17.49
N GLU A 301 14.20 13.70 18.28
CA GLU A 301 13.16 14.62 17.82
C GLU A 301 13.69 15.97 17.28
N SER A 302 14.95 16.31 17.56
CA SER A 302 15.54 17.61 17.21
C SER A 302 16.20 17.65 15.82
N GLU A 303 16.46 16.50 15.20
CA GLU A 303 17.00 16.41 13.84
C GLU A 303 15.86 16.34 12.82
N LYS A 304 15.93 17.14 11.75
CA LYS A 304 14.95 17.09 10.66
C LYS A 304 15.03 15.72 10.00
N PHE A 305 14.11 14.82 10.34
CA PHE A 305 13.94 13.53 9.68
C PHE A 305 13.83 13.72 8.17
N GLN A 306 14.75 13.12 7.41
CA GLN A 306 14.70 13.11 5.95
C GLN A 306 14.23 11.73 5.48
N GLU A 307 13.01 11.69 4.95
CA GLU A 307 12.46 10.53 4.26
C GLU A 307 12.84 10.60 2.76
N HIS A 308 13.10 9.45 2.11
CA HIS A 308 13.37 9.46 0.66
C HIS A 308 12.16 10.06 -0.08
N ALA A 309 12.42 11.05 -0.93
CA ALA A 309 11.39 11.90 -1.51
C ALA A 309 10.33 11.09 -2.29
N ASP A 310 10.73 10.00 -2.95
CA ASP A 310 9.85 9.24 -3.85
C ASP A 310 9.36 7.90 -3.29
N MET A 311 9.97 7.37 -2.22
CA MET A 311 9.78 5.96 -1.82
C MET A 311 9.59 5.77 -0.33
N GLY A 312 9.72 6.82 0.47
CA GLY A 312 9.69 6.66 1.91
C GLY A 312 10.98 6.09 2.49
N ASN A 313 10.97 5.70 3.75
CA ASN A 313 12.16 5.15 4.42
C ASN A 313 12.44 3.67 4.08
N ILE A 314 12.76 3.45 2.81
CA ILE A 314 12.88 2.12 2.23
C ILE A 314 14.20 1.44 2.61
N THR A 315 14.13 0.19 3.08
CA THR A 315 15.33 -0.63 3.33
C THR A 315 15.76 -1.34 2.05
N PRO A 316 16.99 -1.86 1.96
CA PRO A 316 17.39 -2.69 0.82
C PRO A 316 16.46 -3.90 0.61
N ARG A 317 16.03 -4.58 1.69
CA ARG A 317 15.08 -5.70 1.59
C ARG A 317 13.76 -5.28 0.97
N ILE A 318 13.20 -4.17 1.46
CA ILE A 318 11.92 -3.67 0.98
C ILE A 318 12.04 -3.27 -0.49
N LEU A 319 13.10 -2.54 -0.87
CA LEU A 319 13.30 -2.13 -2.26
C LEU A 319 13.45 -3.33 -3.20
N GLN A 320 14.23 -4.35 -2.83
CA GLN A 320 14.35 -5.57 -3.63
C GLN A 320 12.99 -6.28 -3.78
N CYS A 321 12.22 -6.37 -2.70
CA CYS A 321 10.88 -6.94 -2.75
C CYS A 321 9.96 -6.14 -3.67
N VAL A 322 9.94 -4.81 -3.58
CA VAL A 322 9.18 -3.92 -4.50
C VAL A 322 9.57 -4.13 -5.96
N MET A 323 10.87 -4.28 -6.24
CA MET A 323 11.36 -4.54 -7.60
C MET A 323 10.92 -5.91 -8.11
N ASP A 324 11.05 -6.95 -7.28
CA ASP A 324 10.61 -8.32 -7.61
C ASP A 324 9.09 -8.37 -7.85
N LEU A 325 8.29 -7.75 -6.97
CA LEU A 325 6.83 -7.67 -7.08
C LEU A 325 6.39 -7.02 -8.39
N ASN A 326 6.91 -5.84 -8.69
CA ASN A 326 6.54 -5.13 -9.92
C ASN A 326 7.00 -5.88 -11.17
N THR A 327 8.16 -6.56 -11.12
CA THR A 327 8.65 -7.39 -12.22
C THR A 327 7.71 -8.59 -12.45
N GLU A 328 7.34 -9.32 -11.40
CA GLU A 328 6.44 -10.48 -11.46
C GLU A 328 4.99 -10.10 -11.84
N MET A 329 4.57 -8.87 -11.55
CA MET A 329 3.30 -8.29 -12.01
C MET A 329 3.36 -7.77 -13.46
N GLY A 330 4.51 -7.91 -14.14
CA GLY A 330 4.68 -7.53 -15.54
C GLY A 330 4.84 -6.03 -15.80
N ALA A 331 5.15 -5.24 -14.77
CA ALA A 331 5.39 -3.81 -14.86
C ALA A 331 6.86 -3.47 -15.19
N GLY A 332 7.42 -4.17 -16.18
CA GLY A 332 8.79 -3.95 -16.68
C GLY A 332 8.83 -3.18 -18.00
N GLY A 333 9.99 -2.58 -18.31
CA GLY A 333 10.25 -1.91 -19.61
C GLY A 333 9.22 -0.83 -19.93
N GLN A 334 8.57 -0.93 -21.10
CA GLN A 334 7.53 0.01 -21.56
C GLN A 334 6.28 0.00 -20.66
N LYS A 335 6.06 -1.04 -19.85
CA LYS A 335 4.96 -1.15 -18.90
C LYS A 335 5.33 -0.69 -17.48
N SER A 336 6.50 -0.08 -17.29
CA SER A 336 6.94 0.42 -15.97
C SER A 336 5.98 1.43 -15.35
N VAL A 337 5.21 2.18 -16.15
CA VAL A 337 4.17 3.07 -15.61
C VAL A 337 2.98 2.33 -14.94
N LEU A 338 2.88 1.01 -15.15
CA LEU A 338 1.83 0.16 -14.58
C LEU A 338 2.27 -0.54 -13.28
N ARG A 339 3.38 -0.10 -12.67
CA ARG A 339 3.80 -0.57 -11.35
C ARG A 339 2.66 -0.44 -10.34
N ARG A 340 2.61 -1.37 -9.41
CA ARG A 340 1.54 -1.51 -8.41
C ARG A 340 2.00 -1.17 -7.01
N VAL A 341 3.28 -1.37 -6.71
CA VAL A 341 3.90 -1.08 -5.43
C VAL A 341 4.93 0.02 -5.64
N HIS A 342 4.79 1.17 -4.98
CA HIS A 342 5.61 2.36 -5.28
C HIS A 342 6.56 2.76 -4.16
N HIS A 343 6.31 2.32 -2.94
CA HIS A 343 6.98 2.87 -1.78
C HIS A 343 7.17 1.83 -0.67
N ASN A 344 7.74 2.30 0.43
CA ASN A 344 8.03 1.55 1.63
C ASN A 344 6.78 0.85 2.21
N ALA A 345 7.03 -0.14 3.06
CA ALA A 345 6.00 -0.81 3.84
C ALA A 345 5.52 0.05 5.02
N GLU A 346 4.27 -0.14 5.44
CA GLU A 346 3.68 0.48 6.64
C GLU A 346 4.53 0.20 7.89
N SER A 347 5.09 -1.00 8.00
CA SER A 347 6.01 -1.38 9.09
C SER A 347 7.26 -0.52 9.17
N GLY A 348 7.64 0.11 8.06
CA GLY A 348 8.78 1.01 7.96
C GLY A 348 8.41 2.48 7.98
N ARG A 349 7.12 2.85 8.15
CA ARG A 349 6.66 4.24 8.14
C ARG A 349 6.73 4.83 9.54
N HIS A 350 7.40 5.96 9.76
CA HIS A 350 7.51 6.57 11.09
C HIS A 350 6.17 7.15 11.60
N ALA A 351 5.92 7.14 12.91
CA ALA A 351 4.69 7.69 13.52
C ALA A 351 4.47 9.18 13.20
N ASN A 352 5.54 9.99 13.21
CA ASN A 352 5.47 11.41 12.81
C ASN A 352 5.05 11.61 11.34
N PHE A 353 5.14 10.56 10.51
CA PHE A 353 4.66 10.56 9.13
C PHE A 353 3.30 9.86 8.98
N GLY A 354 2.56 9.68 10.08
CA GLY A 354 1.20 9.15 10.07
C GLY A 354 1.12 7.64 9.88
N ALA A 355 2.07 6.91 10.46
CA ALA A 355 1.97 5.45 10.56
C ALA A 355 0.69 5.04 11.30
N LEU A 356 0.09 3.94 10.85
CA LEU A 356 -1.06 3.36 11.52
C LEU A 356 -0.73 3.03 12.97
N THR A 357 -1.63 3.37 13.87
CA THR A 357 -1.54 3.01 15.29
C THR A 357 -2.38 1.77 15.59
N GLY A 358 -2.06 1.07 16.69
CA GLY A 358 -2.86 -0.07 17.14
C GLY A 358 -4.33 0.30 17.36
N LYS A 359 -4.58 1.48 17.96
CA LYS A 359 -5.93 2.01 18.17
C LYS A 359 -6.68 2.25 16.85
N GLN A 360 -6.01 2.71 15.81
CA GLN A 360 -6.61 2.88 14.49
C GLN A 360 -6.96 1.53 13.86
N MET A 361 -6.06 0.53 13.99
CA MET A 361 -6.31 -0.83 13.52
C MET A 361 -7.45 -1.52 14.29
N GLU A 362 -7.59 -1.28 15.58
CA GLU A 362 -8.76 -1.71 16.37
C GLU A 362 -10.07 -1.12 15.82
N GLY A 363 -10.02 0.12 15.34
CA GLY A 363 -11.11 0.77 14.61
C GLY A 363 -11.30 0.30 13.16
N GLY A 364 -10.48 -0.65 12.68
CA GLY A 364 -10.54 -1.19 11.31
C GLY A 364 -9.66 -0.48 10.28
N GLU A 365 -8.93 0.58 10.64
CA GLU A 365 -8.05 1.26 9.68
C GLU A 365 -6.87 0.36 9.27
N GLY A 366 -6.60 0.30 7.97
CA GLY A 366 -5.54 -0.54 7.41
C GLY A 366 -5.91 -2.02 7.28
N LEU A 367 -7.11 -2.41 7.69
CA LEU A 367 -7.68 -3.74 7.49
C LEU A 367 -8.66 -3.75 6.29
N PRO A 368 -8.89 -4.91 5.67
CA PRO A 368 -8.19 -6.17 5.91
C PRO A 368 -6.75 -6.18 5.37
N ILE A 369 -5.95 -7.14 5.84
CA ILE A 369 -4.58 -7.40 5.38
C ILE A 369 -4.53 -8.72 4.63
N THR A 370 -4.06 -8.71 3.39
CA THR A 370 -3.80 -9.94 2.63
C THR A 370 -2.36 -10.37 2.89
N VAL A 371 -2.16 -11.64 3.27
CA VAL A 371 -0.85 -12.21 3.55
C VAL A 371 -0.48 -13.25 2.51
N PHE A 372 0.79 -13.26 2.10
CA PHE A 372 1.37 -14.22 1.16
C PHE A 372 2.54 -14.92 1.86
N GLN A 373 2.35 -16.20 2.18
CA GLN A 373 3.29 -17.05 2.91
C GLN A 373 4.04 -17.96 1.95
N PRO A 374 5.36 -18.11 2.06
CA PRO A 374 6.12 -19.05 1.22
C PRO A 374 5.58 -20.48 1.38
N ASN A 375 5.49 -21.23 0.28
CA ASN A 375 5.10 -22.65 0.29
C ASN A 375 6.00 -23.51 1.21
N GLN A 376 7.24 -23.05 1.41
CA GLN A 376 8.25 -23.71 2.23
C GLN A 376 8.05 -23.47 3.74
N MET A 377 7.23 -22.48 4.12
CA MET A 377 6.81 -22.26 5.50
C MET A 377 5.97 -23.45 5.94
N GLY A 378 6.63 -24.50 6.43
CA GLY A 378 6.02 -25.82 6.50
C GLY A 378 7.05 -26.94 6.55
N ALA A 379 8.17 -26.76 5.85
CA ALA A 379 9.23 -27.76 5.72
C ALA A 379 10.35 -27.52 6.75
N ASN A 380 10.07 -27.59 8.04
CA ASN A 380 11.16 -27.71 9.02
C ASN A 380 11.65 -29.17 9.04
N GLN A 381 12.88 -29.38 8.56
CA GLN A 381 13.58 -30.68 8.43
C GLN A 381 13.86 -31.43 9.75
N ARG A 382 13.27 -31.06 10.88
CA ARG A 382 13.53 -31.69 12.19
C ARG A 382 12.31 -32.05 13.03
N ASP A 383 11.13 -31.50 12.73
CA ASP A 383 9.88 -31.81 13.43
C ASP A 383 8.79 -32.11 12.41
N SER A 384 8.18 -33.28 12.53
CA SER A 384 7.23 -33.89 11.58
C SER A 384 5.85 -33.21 11.51
N ARG A 385 5.73 -31.93 11.88
CA ARG A 385 4.49 -31.15 11.72
C ARG A 385 4.70 -30.02 10.72
N PRO A 386 3.85 -29.86 9.69
CA PRO A 386 3.95 -28.73 8.78
C PRO A 386 3.73 -27.41 9.55
N ALA A 387 4.74 -26.55 9.59
CA ALA A 387 4.69 -25.26 10.28
C ALA A 387 3.55 -24.33 9.81
N LEU A 388 3.11 -24.38 8.54
CA LEU A 388 1.91 -23.67 8.05
C LEU A 388 0.63 -24.19 8.70
N ALA A 389 0.47 -25.52 8.75
CA ALA A 389 -0.72 -26.13 9.33
C ALA A 389 -0.84 -25.81 10.83
N ALA A 390 0.30 -25.60 11.52
CA ALA A 390 0.34 -25.20 12.92
C ALA A 390 -0.10 -23.74 13.16
N THR A 391 0.01 -22.85 12.17
CA THR A 391 -0.56 -21.49 12.30
C THR A 391 -2.08 -21.50 12.08
N GLY A 392 -2.58 -22.48 11.32
CA GLY A 392 -3.97 -22.53 10.88
C GLY A 392 -4.27 -21.62 9.70
N TYR A 393 -3.23 -21.06 9.05
CA TYR A 393 -3.33 -20.20 7.88
C TYR A 393 -2.80 -20.94 6.63
N GLY A 394 -3.31 -20.59 5.45
CA GLY A 394 -2.89 -21.14 4.16
C GLY A 394 -1.66 -20.42 3.58
N THR A 395 -1.39 -20.60 2.29
CA THR A 395 -0.32 -19.82 1.62
C THR A 395 -0.75 -18.39 1.34
N ILE A 396 -2.05 -18.16 1.18
CA ILE A 396 -2.64 -16.84 0.94
C ILE A 396 -3.87 -16.73 1.83
N ASP A 397 -3.93 -15.73 2.69
CA ASP A 397 -5.06 -15.51 3.59
C ASP A 397 -5.38 -14.03 3.73
N THR A 398 -6.61 -13.73 4.16
CA THR A 398 -7.03 -12.35 4.48
C THR A 398 -7.37 -12.23 5.95
N ILE A 399 -6.59 -11.41 6.66
CA ILE A 399 -6.76 -11.07 8.07
C ILE A 399 -7.71 -9.88 8.17
N VAL A 400 -8.82 -10.03 8.88
CA VAL A 400 -9.92 -9.05 8.86
C VAL A 400 -10.04 -8.22 10.13
N SER A 401 -9.30 -8.57 11.19
CA SER A 401 -9.33 -7.85 12.46
C SER A 401 -7.94 -7.67 13.07
N PHE A 402 -7.78 -6.64 13.90
CA PHE A 402 -6.52 -6.43 14.63
C PHE A 402 -6.25 -7.54 15.66
N ALA A 403 -7.29 -8.13 16.25
CA ALA A 403 -7.14 -9.26 17.16
C ALA A 403 -6.57 -10.49 16.44
N GLU A 404 -7.10 -10.80 15.25
CA GLU A 404 -6.58 -11.86 14.39
C GLU A 404 -5.16 -11.55 13.92
N PHE A 405 -4.87 -10.30 13.55
CA PHE A 405 -3.50 -9.89 13.19
C PHE A 405 -2.51 -10.15 14.33
N LYS A 406 -2.86 -9.83 15.58
CA LYS A 406 -2.01 -10.12 16.75
C LYS A 406 -1.75 -11.62 16.92
N ASP A 407 -2.79 -12.45 16.81
CA ASP A 407 -2.66 -13.92 16.85
C ASP A 407 -1.76 -14.45 15.72
N TYR A 408 -1.98 -13.95 14.50
CA TYR A 408 -1.16 -14.28 13.33
C TYR A 408 0.32 -13.95 13.54
N VAL A 409 0.63 -12.77 14.09
CA VAL A 409 2.02 -12.36 14.37
C VAL A 409 2.72 -13.31 15.34
N VAL A 410 2.03 -13.75 16.40
CA VAL A 410 2.57 -14.71 17.37
C VAL A 410 2.87 -16.05 16.69
N LYS A 411 1.92 -16.56 15.91
CA LYS A 411 2.04 -17.82 15.18
C LYS A 411 3.15 -17.78 14.12
N LEU A 412 3.23 -16.68 13.37
CA LEU A 412 4.26 -16.45 12.36
C LEU A 412 5.66 -16.40 12.99
N SER A 413 5.78 -15.73 14.15
CA SER A 413 7.04 -15.71 14.89
C SER A 413 7.44 -17.09 15.40
N ALA A 414 6.47 -17.85 15.91
CA ALA A 414 6.68 -19.23 16.33
C ALA A 414 7.15 -20.13 15.17
N ALA A 415 6.64 -19.89 13.96
CA ALA A 415 6.99 -20.57 12.71
C ALA A 415 8.36 -20.19 12.13
N GLY A 416 9.13 -19.32 12.80
CA GLY A 416 10.52 -19.04 12.43
C GLY A 416 10.72 -17.75 11.62
N TYR A 417 9.72 -16.87 11.58
CA TYR A 417 9.79 -15.60 10.85
C TYR A 417 9.93 -14.41 11.79
N TYR A 418 10.71 -13.42 11.35
CA TYR A 418 10.80 -12.13 12.01
C TYR A 418 9.68 -11.23 11.50
N VAL A 419 8.81 -10.77 12.39
CA VAL A 419 7.80 -9.76 12.08
C VAL A 419 8.36 -8.39 12.48
N PRO A 420 8.53 -7.45 11.53
CA PRO A 420 8.99 -6.10 11.86
C PRO A 420 8.08 -5.45 12.90
N LYS A 421 8.66 -5.00 14.01
CA LYS A 421 7.92 -4.33 15.08
C LYS A 421 7.77 -2.85 14.72
N HIS A 422 6.53 -2.42 14.47
CA HIS A 422 6.21 -1.00 14.47
C HIS A 422 5.66 -0.61 15.85
N TRP A 423 6.40 0.19 16.61
CA TRP A 423 6.02 0.60 17.97
C TRP A 423 4.67 1.30 18.06
N ALA A 424 4.25 2.02 16.99
CA ALA A 424 2.94 2.67 16.99
C ALA A 424 1.77 1.66 16.94
N TRP A 425 2.01 0.41 16.52
CA TRP A 425 0.97 -0.63 16.54
C TRP A 425 0.58 -1.04 17.97
N GLY A 426 1.29 -0.58 19.00
CA GLY A 426 0.92 -0.85 20.40
C GLY A 426 0.92 -2.34 20.73
N MET A 427 1.65 -3.15 19.96
CA MET A 427 1.91 -4.55 20.31
C MET A 427 2.90 -4.52 21.48
N GLU A 428 2.37 -4.48 22.70
CA GLU A 428 3.15 -4.61 23.93
C GLU A 428 4.10 -5.80 23.84
N GLU A 429 5.23 -5.71 24.53
CA GLU A 429 6.24 -6.77 24.62
C GLU A 429 5.62 -8.08 25.10
N GLN A 430 5.06 -8.87 24.18
CA GLN A 430 4.71 -10.23 24.49
C GLN A 430 6.01 -10.98 24.73
N SER A 431 6.17 -11.33 26.00
CA SER A 431 7.25 -12.07 26.65
C SER A 431 7.88 -13.17 25.81
N LEU A 432 7.16 -13.78 24.85
CA LEU A 432 7.66 -14.85 23.97
C LEU A 432 8.75 -14.42 22.98
N VAL A 433 8.71 -13.20 22.42
CA VAL A 433 9.77 -12.74 21.50
C VAL A 433 11.04 -12.39 22.27
N GLN A 434 10.92 -11.78 23.46
CA GLN A 434 12.07 -11.60 24.35
C GLN A 434 12.59 -12.95 24.87
N GLN A 435 11.72 -13.91 25.15
CA GLN A 435 12.08 -15.25 25.61
C GLN A 435 12.84 -16.02 24.52
N ARG A 436 12.39 -15.98 23.25
CA ARG A 436 13.14 -16.56 22.13
C ARG A 436 14.42 -15.79 21.79
N ILE A 437 14.43 -14.46 21.87
CA ILE A 437 15.69 -13.69 21.72
C ILE A 437 16.68 -14.13 22.79
N ARG A 438 16.26 -14.28 24.06
CA ARG A 438 17.07 -14.79 25.16
C ARG A 438 17.50 -16.25 24.97
N GLU A 439 16.67 -17.10 24.38
CA GLU A 439 17.00 -18.50 24.05
C GLU A 439 18.00 -18.59 22.90
N PHE A 440 17.87 -17.77 21.86
CA PHE A 440 18.84 -17.65 20.77
C PHE A 440 20.18 -17.09 21.27
N THR A 441 20.18 -16.09 22.16
CA THR A 441 21.44 -15.60 22.77
C THR A 441 22.11 -16.63 23.67
N LYS A 442 21.35 -17.55 24.29
CA LYS A 442 21.89 -18.65 25.10
C LYS A 442 22.49 -19.79 24.27
N LEU A 443 22.16 -19.90 22.99
CA LEU A 443 22.66 -20.97 22.09
C LEU A 443 23.97 -20.62 21.37
N GLY A 444 24.56 -19.44 21.61
CA GLY A 444 25.90 -19.10 21.14
C GLY A 444 26.10 -19.25 19.62
N ARG A 445 25.14 -18.80 18.81
CA ARG A 445 25.24 -18.71 17.35
C ARG A 445 25.07 -17.28 16.88
#